data_AF-A0A2T0WV41-F1
#
_entry.id   AF-A0A2T0WV41-F1
#
_cell.length_a   1.000
_cell.length_b   1.000
_cell.length_c   1.000
_cell.angle_alpha   90.00
_cell.angle_beta   90.00
_cell.angle_gamma   90.00
#
_symmetry.space_group_name_H-M   'P 1'
#
loop_
_entity.id
_entity.type
_entity.pdbx_description
1 polymer ?
#
loop_
_entity_poly.entity_id
_entity_poly.type
_entity_poly.pdbx_seq_one_letter_code
_entity_poly.pdbx_strand_id
1 'polypeptide(L)'
;MHLLKVQNLIQVISLEIEDIEIDFQLEVNGKYLEGKGEKLLDGIFQSLNGNGKLPLLERLKFDFKINRFLFLYDDEVHFNRYRLNTFKTDLYDTFSFQWLESYKRLCRTYERDCMKAGMQERIWNGPPIASKVFGKSEEFGDLSGNGSSGWKLNAYNDAQYDLLSRLHGYKMVRIPQYETLMIGGSLKKVDDLLRNPKEEHQKGIVNWLKRKME
;
A
#
# COMPACT_ATOMS: atom_id res chain seq x y z
N MET A 1 9.37 13.02 -0.53
CA MET A 1 8.34 13.49 -1.50
C MET A 1 6.93 13.00 -1.15
N HIS A 2 6.77 11.79 -0.57
CA HIS A 2 5.47 11.27 -0.08
C HIS A 2 4.63 12.28 0.70
N LEU A 3 5.15 12.80 1.81
CA LEU A 3 4.43 13.72 2.69
C LEU A 3 3.91 14.96 1.96
N LEU A 4 4.71 15.54 1.05
CA LEU A 4 4.30 16.69 0.25
C LEU A 4 3.11 16.36 -0.66
N LYS A 5 3.13 15.19 -1.32
CA LYS A 5 2.04 14.75 -2.21
C LYS A 5 0.75 14.50 -1.42
N VAL A 6 0.86 13.89 -0.24
CA VAL A 6 -0.27 13.67 0.67
C VAL A 6 -0.84 15.00 1.18
N GLN A 7 0.02 15.94 1.61
CA GLN A 7 -0.39 17.26 2.05
C GLN A 7 -1.11 18.03 0.93
N ASN A 8 -0.55 18.00 -0.28
CA ASN A 8 -1.16 18.61 -1.46
C ASN A 8 -2.52 17.97 -1.78
N LEU A 9 -2.64 16.64 -1.70
CA LEU A 9 -3.92 15.97 -1.88
C LEU A 9 -4.93 16.44 -0.83
N ILE A 10 -4.56 16.42 0.45
CA ILE A 10 -5.42 16.85 1.57
C ILE A 10 -5.89 18.29 1.36
N GLN A 11 -4.98 19.20 0.99
CA GLN A 11 -5.31 20.60 0.69
C GLN A 11 -6.31 20.75 -0.45
N VAL A 12 -6.17 19.94 -1.51
CA VAL A 12 -7.10 19.98 -2.65
C VAL A 12 -8.48 19.46 -2.25
N ILE A 13 -8.54 18.38 -1.47
CA ILE A 13 -9.81 17.73 -1.15
C ILE A 13 -10.56 18.42 -0.02
N SER A 14 -9.87 19.12 0.88
CA SER A 14 -10.49 19.91 1.95
C SER A 14 -11.33 21.09 1.45
N LEU A 15 -11.24 21.42 0.16
CA LEU A 15 -12.11 22.40 -0.50
C LEU A 15 -13.57 21.93 -0.61
N GLU A 16 -13.81 20.61 -0.62
CA GLU A 16 -15.15 20.02 -0.82
C GLU A 16 -15.46 18.84 0.10
N ILE A 17 -14.49 18.32 0.84
CA ILE A 17 -14.63 17.16 1.72
C ILE A 17 -14.28 17.60 3.13
N GLU A 18 -15.25 17.50 4.02
CA GLU A 18 -15.11 17.77 5.45
C GLU A 18 -14.65 16.51 6.21
N ASP A 19 -14.35 16.66 7.51
CA ASP A 19 -13.99 15.56 8.43
C ASP A 19 -12.79 14.70 7.99
N ILE A 20 -11.76 15.35 7.46
CA ILE A 20 -10.48 14.71 7.16
C ILE A 20 -9.65 14.61 8.44
N GLU A 21 -9.46 13.40 8.93
CA GLU A 21 -8.59 13.11 10.07
C GLU A 21 -7.17 12.81 9.56
N ILE A 22 -6.22 13.68 9.91
CA ILE A 22 -4.79 13.50 9.65
C ILE A 22 -4.15 12.77 10.85
N ASP A 23 -3.05 12.05 10.61
CA ASP A 23 -2.32 11.30 11.65
C ASP A 23 -3.14 10.21 12.34
N PHE A 24 -4.20 9.71 11.68
CA PHE A 24 -5.01 8.63 12.20
C PHE A 24 -4.18 7.34 12.36
N GLN A 25 -4.24 6.76 13.55
CA GLN A 25 -3.60 5.48 13.86
C GLN A 25 -4.63 4.48 14.35
N LEU A 26 -4.56 3.26 13.82
CA LEU A 26 -5.38 2.15 14.27
C LEU A 26 -4.53 1.25 15.17
N GLU A 27 -4.88 1.18 16.45
CA GLU A 27 -4.34 0.17 17.37
C GLU A 27 -4.80 -1.22 16.93
N VAL A 28 -3.86 -2.14 16.78
CA VAL A 28 -4.14 -3.51 16.35
C VAL A 28 -4.62 -4.32 17.54
N ASN A 29 -5.85 -4.81 17.46
CA ASN A 29 -6.37 -5.76 18.44
C ASN A 29 -6.19 -7.18 17.90
N GLY A 30 -5.17 -7.89 18.40
CA GLY A 30 -4.87 -9.26 17.99
C GLY A 30 -6.06 -10.23 18.11
N LYS A 31 -7.03 -9.95 18.99
CA LYS A 31 -8.25 -10.77 19.12
C LYS A 31 -9.09 -10.81 17.84
N TYR A 32 -9.02 -9.79 17.00
CA TYR A 32 -9.74 -9.79 15.72
C TYR A 32 -9.12 -10.70 14.67
N LEU A 33 -7.87 -11.12 14.86
CA LEU A 33 -7.23 -12.10 13.98
C LEU A 33 -7.63 -13.54 14.31
N GLU A 34 -8.01 -13.82 15.55
CA GLU A 34 -8.29 -15.17 16.04
C GLU A 34 -9.19 -15.96 15.07
N GLY A 35 -8.72 -17.15 14.67
CA GLY A 35 -9.44 -18.00 13.73
C GLY A 35 -9.08 -17.73 12.27
N LYS A 36 -10.00 -17.16 11.49
CA LYS A 36 -9.78 -17.02 10.03
C LYS A 36 -8.70 -15.98 9.71
N GLY A 37 -8.59 -14.90 10.47
CA GLY A 37 -7.60 -13.83 10.23
C GLY A 37 -6.15 -14.33 10.32
N GLU A 38 -5.86 -15.17 11.32
CA GLU A 38 -4.55 -15.82 11.48
C GLU A 38 -4.18 -16.69 10.28
N LYS A 39 -5.13 -17.49 9.77
CA LYS A 39 -4.91 -18.32 8.58
C LYS A 39 -4.63 -17.48 7.34
N LEU A 40 -5.32 -16.35 7.19
CA LEU A 40 -5.09 -15.42 6.08
C LEU A 40 -3.70 -14.78 6.16
N LEU A 41 -3.27 -14.32 7.35
CA LEU A 41 -1.92 -13.78 7.53
C LEU A 41 -0.83 -14.82 7.34
N ASP A 42 -1.02 -16.03 7.86
CA ASP A 42 -0.06 -17.12 7.67
C ASP A 42 0.08 -17.46 6.18
N GLY A 43 -1.04 -17.57 5.45
CA GLY A 43 -0.99 -17.78 3.99
C GLY A 43 -0.17 -16.72 3.26
N ILE A 44 -0.29 -15.45 3.66
CA ILE A 44 0.54 -14.36 3.13
C ILE A 44 2.01 -14.53 3.51
N PHE A 45 2.28 -14.80 4.78
CA PHE A 45 3.63 -14.98 5.30
C PHE A 45 4.36 -16.13 4.57
N GLN A 46 3.69 -17.27 4.40
CA GLN A 46 4.20 -18.42 3.66
C GLN A 46 4.40 -18.10 2.17
N SER A 47 3.50 -17.34 1.54
CA SER A 47 3.66 -16.93 0.12
C SER A 47 4.91 -16.09 -0.16
N LEU A 48 5.51 -15.52 0.89
CA LEU A 48 6.74 -14.73 0.85
C LEU A 48 7.96 -15.51 1.34
N ASN A 49 7.82 -16.82 1.59
CA ASN A 49 8.82 -17.68 2.22
C ASN A 49 9.21 -17.20 3.63
N GLY A 50 8.22 -16.71 4.38
CA GLY A 50 8.39 -16.36 5.78
C GLY A 50 8.72 -17.58 6.64
N ASN A 51 9.61 -17.40 7.62
CA ASN A 51 10.03 -18.42 8.56
C ASN A 51 10.02 -17.86 10.00
N GLY A 52 9.76 -18.75 10.96
CA GLY A 52 9.73 -18.43 12.37
C GLY A 52 8.40 -17.80 12.81
N LYS A 53 8.47 -16.90 13.80
CA LYS A 53 7.28 -16.27 14.38
C LYS A 53 6.74 -15.20 13.44
N LEU A 54 5.45 -15.32 13.10
CA LEU A 54 4.70 -14.33 12.33
C LEU A 54 4.77 -12.95 13.02
N PRO A 55 5.37 -11.94 12.36
CA PRO A 55 5.39 -10.60 12.91
C PRO A 55 4.00 -9.96 12.77
N LEU A 56 3.58 -9.21 13.80
CA LEU A 56 2.34 -8.45 13.80
C LEU A 56 2.64 -6.99 14.13
N LEU A 57 2.11 -6.07 13.34
CA LEU A 57 2.18 -4.64 13.64
C LEU A 57 1.31 -4.33 14.86
N GLU A 58 1.84 -3.53 15.79
CA GLU A 58 1.07 -3.07 16.96
C GLU A 58 0.10 -1.94 16.59
N ARG A 59 0.50 -1.12 15.60
CA ARG A 59 -0.27 0.04 15.12
C ARG A 59 -0.14 0.18 13.62
N LEU A 60 -1.22 0.62 13.00
CA LEU A 60 -1.27 0.98 11.58
C LEU A 60 -1.42 2.49 11.46
N LYS A 61 -0.56 3.13 10.67
CA LYS A 61 -0.56 4.57 10.42
C LYS A 61 -1.07 4.84 9.01
N PHE A 62 -2.08 5.68 8.90
CA PHE A 62 -2.69 6.04 7.63
C PHE A 62 -2.30 7.48 7.27
N ASP A 63 -2.25 7.78 5.98
CA ASP A 63 -1.96 9.13 5.52
C ASP A 63 -3.07 10.10 5.93
N PHE A 64 -4.32 9.64 5.82
CA PHE A 64 -5.50 10.31 6.36
C PHE A 64 -6.70 9.35 6.39
N LYS A 65 -7.74 9.77 7.08
CA LYS A 65 -9.02 9.08 7.21
C LYS A 65 -10.17 10.02 6.87
N ILE A 66 -11.19 9.50 6.19
CA ILE A 66 -12.46 10.19 5.94
C ILE A 66 -13.57 9.21 6.29
N ASN A 67 -14.37 9.51 7.32
CA ASN A 67 -15.44 8.63 7.80
C ASN A 67 -14.93 7.20 8.10
N ARG A 68 -15.39 6.18 7.35
CA ARG A 68 -14.94 4.78 7.47
C ARG A 68 -13.89 4.38 6.43
N PHE A 69 -13.36 5.33 5.68
CA PHE A 69 -12.35 5.10 4.66
C PHE A 69 -10.97 5.49 5.18
N LEU A 70 -10.02 4.57 5.02
CA LEU A 70 -8.61 4.76 5.39
C LEU A 70 -7.78 4.86 4.12
N PHE A 71 -6.92 5.87 4.05
CA PHE A 71 -6.16 6.18 2.84
C PHE A 71 -4.66 5.95 3.03
N LEU A 72 -4.05 5.33 2.03
CA LEU A 72 -2.61 5.18 1.89
C LEU A 72 -2.18 5.54 0.48
N TYR A 73 -1.13 6.36 0.38
CA TYR A 73 -0.43 6.66 -0.85
C TYR A 73 0.70 5.65 -1.05
N ASP A 74 0.67 4.93 -2.17
CA ASP A 74 1.68 3.92 -2.49
C ASP A 74 2.68 4.48 -3.50
N ASP A 75 3.93 4.61 -3.08
CA ASP A 75 5.06 5.03 -3.89
C ASP A 75 5.74 3.85 -4.62
N GLU A 76 6.93 4.07 -5.19
CA GLU A 76 7.53 3.19 -6.21
C GLU A 76 7.77 1.80 -5.64
N VAL A 77 8.10 1.73 -4.35
CA VAL A 77 8.61 0.52 -3.72
C VAL A 77 7.53 -0.50 -3.36
N HIS A 78 6.26 -0.15 -3.56
CA HIS A 78 5.12 -1.05 -3.34
C HIS A 78 4.79 -1.91 -4.57
N PHE A 79 5.31 -1.58 -5.77
CA PHE A 79 4.91 -2.22 -7.02
C PHE A 79 5.93 -3.27 -7.50
N ASN A 80 6.03 -4.39 -6.77
CA ASN A 80 6.97 -5.48 -7.05
C ASN A 80 6.32 -6.87 -7.01
N ARG A 81 7.05 -7.91 -7.43
CA ARG A 81 6.58 -9.31 -7.38
C ARG A 81 6.15 -9.82 -6.02
N TYR A 82 6.75 -9.36 -4.92
CA TYR A 82 6.38 -9.83 -3.58
C TYR A 82 5.01 -9.29 -3.21
N ARG A 83 4.76 -8.00 -3.46
CA ARG A 83 3.41 -7.44 -3.31
C ARG A 83 2.41 -8.14 -4.23
N LEU A 84 2.78 -8.40 -5.49
CA LEU A 84 1.94 -9.18 -6.41
C LEU A 84 1.62 -10.58 -5.89
N ASN A 85 2.55 -11.25 -5.21
CA ASN A 85 2.32 -12.57 -4.62
C ASN A 85 1.33 -12.50 -3.47
N THR A 86 1.39 -11.46 -2.62
CA THR A 86 0.38 -11.28 -1.57
C THR A 86 -1.03 -11.17 -2.15
N PHE A 87 -1.21 -10.51 -3.30
CA PHE A 87 -2.49 -10.39 -3.99
C PHE A 87 -3.08 -11.69 -4.56
N LYS A 88 -2.32 -12.79 -4.51
CA LYS A 88 -2.77 -14.12 -4.96
C LYS A 88 -3.16 -15.03 -3.79
N THR A 89 -3.18 -14.51 -2.57
CA THR A 89 -3.52 -15.26 -1.36
C THR A 89 -5.01 -15.15 -1.05
N ASP A 90 -5.50 -16.10 -0.25
CA ASP A 90 -6.90 -16.20 0.18
C ASP A 90 -7.47 -14.94 0.84
N LEU A 91 -6.61 -14.02 1.30
CA LEU A 91 -7.04 -12.72 1.83
C LEU A 91 -7.87 -11.97 0.79
N TYR A 92 -7.37 -11.95 -0.44
CA TYR A 92 -7.93 -11.16 -1.53
C TYR A 92 -9.06 -11.87 -2.28
N ASP A 93 -9.25 -13.17 -2.00
CA ASP A 93 -10.46 -13.90 -2.38
C ASP A 93 -11.55 -13.78 -1.31
N THR A 94 -11.15 -13.66 -0.03
CA THR A 94 -12.08 -13.50 1.11
C THR A 94 -12.70 -12.11 1.16
N PHE A 95 -11.92 -11.07 0.86
CA PHE A 95 -12.41 -9.68 0.87
C PHE A 95 -12.31 -9.05 -0.53
N SER A 96 -13.37 -8.37 -0.94
CA SER A 96 -13.38 -7.64 -2.21
C SER A 96 -12.74 -6.26 -2.06
N PHE A 97 -11.64 -6.01 -2.79
CA PHE A 97 -10.97 -4.71 -2.87
C PHE A 97 -11.07 -4.16 -4.29
N GLN A 98 -11.71 -2.99 -4.46
CA GLN A 98 -11.93 -2.37 -5.78
C GLN A 98 -10.63 -2.08 -6.55
N TRP A 99 -9.52 -1.87 -5.84
CA TRP A 99 -8.21 -1.57 -6.42
C TRP A 99 -7.36 -2.81 -6.72
N LEU A 100 -7.78 -4.02 -6.35
CA LEU A 100 -6.94 -5.23 -6.43
C LEU A 100 -6.40 -5.50 -7.84
N GLU A 101 -7.28 -5.51 -8.83
CA GLU A 101 -6.91 -5.87 -10.21
C GLU A 101 -6.03 -4.81 -10.88
N SER A 102 -6.21 -3.52 -10.56
CA SER A 102 -5.30 -2.48 -11.02
C SER A 102 -3.92 -2.66 -10.38
N TYR A 103 -3.85 -2.93 -9.07
CA TYR A 103 -2.60 -3.17 -8.36
C TYR A 103 -1.83 -4.39 -8.87
N LYS A 104 -2.51 -5.50 -9.18
CA LYS A 104 -1.89 -6.66 -9.83
C LYS A 104 -1.23 -6.30 -11.16
N ARG A 105 -1.85 -5.41 -11.95
CA ARG A 105 -1.24 -4.92 -13.21
C ARG A 105 -0.07 -3.98 -12.93
N LEU A 106 -0.22 -3.04 -12.00
CA LEU A 106 0.83 -2.08 -11.65
C LEU A 106 2.11 -2.78 -11.17
N CYS A 107 2.00 -3.80 -10.33
CA CYS A 107 3.17 -4.57 -9.87
C CYS A 107 3.92 -5.26 -11.02
N ARG A 108 3.22 -5.72 -12.06
CA ARG A 108 3.86 -6.32 -13.25
C ARG A 108 4.52 -5.26 -14.13
N THR A 109 3.84 -4.13 -14.33
CA THR A 109 4.28 -3.06 -15.23
C THR A 109 5.46 -2.27 -14.66
N TYR A 110 5.46 -2.01 -13.35
CA TYR A 110 6.38 -1.05 -12.71
C TYR A 110 7.45 -1.70 -11.83
N GLU A 111 7.64 -3.03 -11.86
CA GLU A 111 8.70 -3.69 -11.07
C GLU A 111 10.10 -3.13 -11.36
N ARG A 112 10.37 -2.74 -12.61
CA ARG A 112 11.66 -2.11 -12.97
C ARG A 112 11.84 -0.73 -12.33
N ASP A 113 10.77 0.04 -12.18
CA ASP A 113 10.84 1.36 -11.56
C ASP A 113 10.92 1.22 -10.03
N CYS A 114 10.18 0.26 -9.45
CA CYS A 114 10.35 -0.19 -8.08
C CYS A 114 11.79 -0.61 -7.80
N MET A 115 12.44 -1.34 -8.72
CA MET A 115 13.83 -1.75 -8.58
C MET A 115 14.78 -0.56 -8.45
N LYS A 116 14.67 0.42 -9.35
CA LYS A 116 15.51 1.61 -9.30
C LYS A 116 15.34 2.39 -7.98
N ALA A 117 14.11 2.51 -7.49
CA ALA A 117 13.82 3.21 -6.24
C ALA A 117 14.24 2.40 -4.99
N GLY A 118 14.06 1.09 -5.04
CA GLY A 118 14.15 0.17 -3.90
C GLY A 118 15.51 -0.54 -3.73
N MET A 119 16.50 -0.27 -4.58
CA MET A 119 17.87 -0.78 -4.46
C MET A 119 18.67 -0.17 -3.29
N GLN A 120 18.16 0.88 -2.65
CA GLN A 120 18.81 1.47 -1.48
C GLN A 120 18.88 0.45 -0.34
N GLU A 121 20.03 0.40 0.36
CA GLU A 121 20.31 -0.61 1.39
C GLU A 121 19.18 -0.77 2.41
N ARG A 122 18.64 0.35 2.91
CA ARG A 122 17.56 0.36 3.91
C ARG A 122 16.24 -0.22 3.40
N ILE A 123 15.99 -0.17 2.09
CA ILE A 123 14.75 -0.67 1.47
C ILE A 123 14.94 -2.12 1.05
N TRP A 124 16.08 -2.43 0.41
CA TRP A 124 16.38 -3.76 -0.07
C TRP A 124 16.58 -4.78 1.06
N ASN A 125 17.30 -4.39 2.12
CA ASN A 125 17.53 -5.26 3.28
C ASN A 125 16.45 -5.08 4.35
N GLY A 126 15.81 -3.91 4.41
CA GLY A 126 14.84 -3.60 5.45
C GLY A 126 15.48 -3.51 6.86
N PRO A 127 14.66 -3.34 7.90
CA PRO A 127 15.10 -3.43 9.29
C PRO A 127 15.51 -4.87 9.66
N PRO A 128 16.23 -5.09 10.79
CA PRO A 128 16.73 -6.42 11.18
C PRO A 128 15.67 -7.54 11.25
N ILE A 129 14.40 -7.18 11.51
CA ILE A 129 13.31 -8.16 11.51
C ILE A 129 13.07 -8.77 10.12
N ALA A 130 13.32 -8.03 9.03
CA ALA A 130 13.14 -8.50 7.66
C ALA A 130 13.98 -9.75 7.38
N SER A 131 15.29 -9.69 7.66
CA SER A 131 16.17 -10.83 7.44
C SER A 131 15.96 -11.96 8.45
N LYS A 132 15.51 -11.64 9.68
CA LYS A 132 15.14 -12.64 10.68
C LYS A 132 13.95 -13.50 10.24
N VAL A 133 12.96 -12.91 9.57
CA VAL A 133 11.74 -13.63 9.17
C VAL A 133 11.71 -14.08 7.71
N PHE A 134 12.41 -13.40 6.81
CA PHE A 134 12.41 -13.72 5.37
C PHE A 134 13.79 -14.17 4.85
N GLY A 135 14.78 -14.36 5.73
CA GLY A 135 16.15 -14.72 5.36
C GLY A 135 16.96 -13.53 4.85
N LYS A 136 18.29 -13.70 4.73
CA LYS A 136 19.20 -12.66 4.22
C LYS A 136 18.84 -12.30 2.77
N SER A 137 18.85 -11.02 2.42
CA SER A 137 18.68 -10.62 1.03
C SER A 137 19.84 -11.11 0.16
N GLU A 138 19.58 -11.31 -1.12
CA GLU A 138 20.62 -11.41 -2.14
C GLU A 138 21.27 -10.04 -2.40
N GLU A 139 22.26 -10.02 -3.30
CA GLU A 139 22.89 -8.80 -3.79
C GLU A 139 21.88 -7.80 -4.36
N PHE A 140 22.18 -6.50 -4.31
CA PHE A 140 21.25 -5.46 -4.74
C PHE A 140 20.80 -5.65 -6.19
N GLY A 141 19.50 -5.80 -6.38
CA GLY A 141 18.90 -6.02 -7.69
C GLY A 141 18.79 -7.47 -8.12
N ASP A 142 19.40 -8.41 -7.38
CA ASP A 142 19.21 -9.83 -7.62
C ASP A 142 17.88 -10.30 -7.02
N LEU A 143 16.93 -10.60 -7.91
CA LEU A 143 15.63 -11.15 -7.52
C LEU A 143 15.55 -12.68 -7.67
N SER A 144 16.67 -13.34 -7.95
CA SER A 144 16.80 -14.79 -7.86
C SER A 144 16.95 -15.23 -6.40
N GLY A 145 16.90 -16.54 -6.14
CA GLY A 145 17.05 -17.07 -4.78
C GLY A 145 16.06 -16.46 -3.79
N ASN A 146 16.57 -15.87 -2.70
CA ASN A 146 15.72 -15.21 -1.71
C ASN A 146 15.21 -13.82 -2.15
N GLY A 147 15.97 -13.15 -3.03
CA GLY A 147 15.85 -11.75 -3.42
C GLY A 147 15.84 -10.78 -2.24
N SER A 148 14.95 -9.78 -2.24
CA SER A 148 14.94 -8.72 -1.22
C SER A 148 14.09 -9.08 0.01
N SER A 149 14.74 -9.22 1.16
CA SER A 149 14.04 -9.42 2.44
C SER A 149 13.24 -8.18 2.87
N GLY A 150 13.74 -6.99 2.58
CA GLY A 150 13.06 -5.73 2.88
C GLY A 150 11.78 -5.54 2.07
N TRP A 151 11.79 -5.87 0.78
CA TRP A 151 10.57 -5.81 -0.05
C TRP A 151 9.53 -6.85 0.37
N LYS A 152 9.94 -8.04 0.80
CA LYS A 152 9.04 -9.05 1.38
C LYS A 152 8.38 -8.54 2.65
N LEU A 153 9.15 -7.94 3.56
CA LEU A 153 8.59 -7.33 4.76
C LEU A 153 7.62 -6.19 4.43
N ASN A 154 7.95 -5.34 3.45
CA ASN A 154 7.05 -4.27 3.03
C ASN A 154 5.73 -4.83 2.47
N ALA A 155 5.81 -5.81 1.56
CA ALA A 155 4.64 -6.48 0.99
C ALA A 155 3.78 -7.17 2.05
N TYR A 156 4.41 -7.80 3.05
CA TYR A 156 3.73 -8.42 4.17
C TYR A 156 3.03 -7.38 5.06
N ASN A 157 3.69 -6.27 5.38
CA ASN A 157 3.10 -5.16 6.12
C ASN A 157 1.90 -4.58 5.36
N ASP A 158 2.03 -4.32 4.07
CA ASP A 158 0.93 -3.84 3.24
C ASP A 158 -0.31 -4.76 3.31
N ALA A 159 -0.11 -6.08 3.31
CA ALA A 159 -1.20 -7.03 3.43
C ALA A 159 -1.81 -7.06 4.85
N GLN A 160 -1.00 -6.84 5.90
CA GLN A 160 -1.51 -6.63 7.26
C GLN A 160 -2.40 -5.38 7.32
N TYR A 161 -1.99 -4.27 6.69
CA TYR A 161 -2.84 -3.07 6.58
C TYR A 161 -4.19 -3.40 5.95
N ASP A 162 -4.19 -4.12 4.82
CA ASP A 162 -5.42 -4.47 4.12
C ASP A 162 -6.35 -5.37 4.97
N LEU A 163 -5.79 -6.41 5.61
CA LEU A 163 -6.57 -7.32 6.44
C LEU A 163 -7.10 -6.65 7.70
N LEU A 164 -6.22 -6.01 8.48
CA LEU A 164 -6.58 -5.46 9.77
C LEU A 164 -7.57 -4.31 9.63
N SER A 165 -7.43 -3.46 8.62
CA SER A 165 -8.44 -2.45 8.34
C SER A 165 -9.81 -3.06 8.06
N ARG A 166 -9.87 -4.20 7.33
CA ARG A 166 -11.13 -4.92 7.10
C ARG A 166 -11.70 -5.52 8.37
N LEU A 167 -10.88 -6.17 9.19
CA LEU A 167 -11.32 -6.78 10.45
C LEU A 167 -11.84 -5.73 11.45
N HIS A 168 -11.27 -4.52 11.44
CA HIS A 168 -11.77 -3.39 12.23
C HIS A 168 -12.98 -2.67 11.58
N GLY A 169 -13.49 -3.15 10.45
CA GLY A 169 -14.69 -2.61 9.79
C GLY A 169 -14.46 -1.32 9.01
N TYR A 170 -13.23 -1.05 8.58
CA TYR A 170 -12.89 0.06 7.69
C TYR A 170 -12.81 -0.39 6.23
N LYS A 171 -13.02 0.56 5.31
CA LYS A 171 -12.77 0.41 3.88
C LYS A 171 -11.39 0.97 3.56
N MET A 172 -10.52 0.16 2.98
CA MET A 172 -9.17 0.58 2.57
C MET A 172 -9.19 1.18 1.17
N VAL A 173 -8.68 2.41 1.03
CA VAL A 173 -8.44 3.06 -0.26
C VAL A 173 -6.94 3.28 -0.43
N ARG A 174 -6.35 2.55 -1.37
CA ARG A 174 -4.97 2.79 -1.77
C ARG A 174 -4.92 3.72 -2.98
N ILE A 175 -3.99 4.66 -2.95
CA ILE A 175 -3.73 5.66 -3.99
C ILE A 175 -2.37 5.30 -4.62
N PRO A 176 -2.35 4.58 -5.75
CA PRO A 176 -1.10 4.27 -6.41
C PRO A 176 -0.60 5.49 -7.18
N GLN A 177 0.67 5.82 -7.04
CA GLN A 177 1.28 6.94 -7.77
C GLN A 177 1.11 6.84 -9.30
N TYR A 178 1.06 5.60 -9.82
CA TYR A 178 1.02 5.31 -11.24
C TYR A 178 -0.39 5.33 -11.82
N GLU A 179 -1.43 5.56 -11.00
CA GLU A 179 -2.77 5.78 -11.50
C GLU A 179 -2.82 7.00 -12.41
N THR A 180 -3.62 6.92 -13.47
CA THR A 180 -3.83 8.03 -14.40
C THR A 180 -5.28 8.49 -14.38
N LEU A 181 -5.46 9.82 -14.44
CA LEU A 181 -6.76 10.49 -14.48
C LEU A 181 -6.93 11.16 -15.83
N MET A 182 -8.12 11.01 -16.43
CA MET A 182 -8.53 11.80 -17.59
C MET A 182 -8.99 13.18 -17.11
N ILE A 183 -8.14 14.20 -17.25
CA ILE A 183 -8.44 15.58 -16.83
C ILE A 183 -8.11 16.53 -17.99
N GLY A 184 -9.08 17.37 -18.36
CA GLY A 184 -8.92 18.31 -19.47
C GLY A 184 -8.61 17.65 -20.81
N GLY A 185 -9.17 16.45 -21.06
CA GLY A 185 -8.98 15.71 -22.32
C GLY A 185 -7.64 14.98 -22.46
N SER A 186 -6.83 14.91 -21.39
CA SER A 186 -5.54 14.20 -21.39
C SER A 186 -5.40 13.29 -20.18
N LEU A 187 -4.66 12.19 -20.34
CA LEU A 187 -4.26 11.32 -19.23
C LEU A 187 -3.10 11.95 -18.47
N LYS A 188 -3.27 12.13 -17.17
CA LYS A 188 -2.25 12.67 -16.25
C LYS A 188 -2.04 11.69 -15.10
N LYS A 189 -0.79 11.45 -14.70
CA LYS A 189 -0.49 10.60 -13.54
C LYS A 189 -0.90 11.31 -12.25
N VAL A 190 -1.45 10.55 -11.30
CA VAL A 190 -1.76 11.05 -9.95
C VAL A 190 -0.50 11.63 -9.31
N ASP A 191 0.66 10.97 -9.45
CA ASP A 191 1.92 11.49 -8.90
C ASP A 191 2.22 12.93 -9.34
N ASP A 192 2.10 13.20 -10.65
CA ASP A 192 2.37 14.52 -11.23
C ASP A 192 1.35 15.57 -10.77
N LEU A 193 0.06 15.16 -10.70
CA LEU A 193 -1.02 16.02 -10.24
C LEU A 193 -0.85 16.43 -8.78
N LEU A 194 -0.37 15.52 -7.93
CA LEU A 194 -0.18 15.78 -6.50
C LEU A 194 1.15 16.46 -6.20
N ARG A 195 2.15 16.36 -7.08
CA ARG A 195 3.42 17.09 -6.90
C ARG A 195 3.22 18.60 -7.00
N ASN A 196 2.33 19.06 -7.89
CA ASN A 196 2.00 20.48 -8.05
C ASN A 196 0.54 20.63 -8.52
N PRO A 197 -0.44 20.63 -7.59
CA PRO A 197 -1.85 20.65 -7.94
C PRO A 197 -2.27 22.02 -8.47
N LYS A 198 -2.40 22.13 -9.79
CA LYS A 198 -2.95 23.32 -10.45
C LYS A 198 -4.46 23.45 -10.17
N GLU A 199 -4.94 24.68 -10.01
CA GLU A 199 -6.36 25.00 -9.78
C GLU A 199 -7.29 24.31 -10.80
N GLU A 200 -6.92 24.35 -12.09
CA GLU A 200 -7.65 23.70 -13.19
C GLU A 200 -7.82 22.18 -13.05
N HIS A 201 -7.03 21.51 -12.19
CA HIS A 201 -7.09 20.06 -11.98
C HIS A 201 -7.77 19.66 -10.66
N GLN A 202 -7.95 20.60 -9.73
CA GLN A 202 -8.42 20.32 -8.37
C GLN A 202 -9.76 19.60 -8.35
N LYS A 203 -10.77 20.12 -9.08
CA LYS A 203 -12.09 19.49 -9.19
C LYS A 203 -12.03 18.06 -9.75
N GLY A 204 -11.11 17.82 -10.68
CA GLY A 204 -10.89 16.47 -11.23
C GLY A 204 -10.34 15.50 -10.19
N ILE A 205 -9.40 15.96 -9.35
CA ILE A 205 -8.83 15.19 -8.24
C ILE A 205 -9.91 14.89 -7.18
N VAL A 206 -10.69 15.90 -6.78
CA VAL A 206 -11.78 15.72 -5.80
C VAL A 206 -12.80 14.68 -6.28
N ASN A 207 -13.29 14.83 -7.51
CA ASN A 207 -14.25 13.88 -8.08
C ASN A 207 -13.68 12.46 -8.18
N TRP A 208 -12.39 12.33 -8.49
CA TRP A 208 -11.72 11.04 -8.51
C TRP A 208 -11.65 10.40 -7.12
N LEU A 209 -11.31 11.16 -6.07
CA LEU A 209 -11.28 10.62 -4.72
C LEU A 209 -12.69 10.23 -4.24
N LYS A 210 -13.71 11.05 -4.52
CA LYS A 210 -15.12 10.76 -4.19
C LYS A 210 -15.56 9.41 -4.78
N ARG A 211 -15.25 9.14 -6.05
CA ARG A 211 -15.54 7.84 -6.69
C ARG A 211 -14.85 6.63 -6.05
N LYS A 212 -13.70 6.83 -5.37
CA LYS A 212 -13.07 5.74 -4.61
C LYS A 212 -13.77 5.44 -3.29
N MET A 213 -14.66 6.32 -2.84
CA MET A 213 -15.46 6.16 -1.62
C MET A 213 -16.89 5.67 -1.88
N GLU A 214 -17.24 5.41 -3.14
CA GLU A 214 -18.53 4.80 -3.53
C GLU A 214 -18.47 3.26 -3.42
#